data_AF-A0A829CBF5-F1
#
_entry.id   AF-A0A829CBF5-F1
#
_cell.length_a   1.000
_cell.length_b   1.000
_cell.length_c   1.000
_cell.angle_alpha   90.00
_cell.angle_beta   90.00
_cell.angle_gamma   90.00
#
_symmetry.space_group_name_H-M   'P 1'
#
loop_
_entity.id
_entity.type
_entity.pdbx_description
1 polymer ?
#
loop_
_entity_poly.entity_id
_entity_poly.type
_entity_poly.pdbx_seq_one_letter_code
_entity_poly.pdbx_strand_id
1 'polypeptide(L)'
;MKVARPVRRAATGNGPAATRAPHPWSTQLPRPGDRCEVHHIDQWATGGSTDIDKLTFTCTPNHKLVGKGWQTRKRSDGQTEWIPPPHLDRGAHTNDYHHPERLFDH
;
A
#
# COMPACT_ATOMS: atom_id res chain seq x y z
N MET A 1 -48.94 -27.19 26.49
CA MET A 1 -48.29 -25.88 26.69
C MET A 1 -46.93 -25.89 25.99
N LYS A 2 -46.70 -25.04 24.98
CA LYS A 2 -45.38 -24.86 24.32
C LYS A 2 -44.89 -23.45 24.66
N VAL A 3 -43.73 -23.34 25.30
CA VAL A 3 -43.09 -22.05 25.63
C VAL A 3 -42.35 -21.54 24.39
N ALA A 4 -42.70 -20.36 23.91
CA ALA A 4 -42.03 -19.70 22.79
C ALA A 4 -40.73 -19.01 23.26
N ARG A 5 -39.63 -19.21 22.53
CA ARG A 5 -38.35 -18.51 22.77
C ARG A 5 -38.45 -17.06 22.30
N PRO A 6 -37.84 -16.08 23.00
CA PRO A 6 -37.86 -14.69 22.56
C PRO A 6 -36.90 -14.49 21.37
N VAL A 7 -37.41 -13.88 20.30
CA VAL A 7 -36.60 -13.35 19.20
C VAL A 7 -35.84 -12.13 19.71
N ARG A 8 -34.50 -12.16 19.67
CA ARG A 8 -33.68 -10.98 19.97
C ARG A 8 -33.89 -9.94 18.87
N ARG A 9 -34.34 -8.73 19.26
CA ARG A 9 -34.32 -7.55 18.40
C ARG A 9 -32.86 -7.21 18.07
N ALA A 10 -32.54 -7.11 16.79
CA ALA A 10 -31.30 -6.49 16.34
C ALA A 10 -31.32 -5.01 16.73
N ALA A 11 -30.33 -4.56 17.48
CA ALA A 11 -30.09 -3.15 17.69
C ALA A 11 -29.68 -2.53 16.34
N THR A 12 -30.48 -1.60 15.84
CA THR A 12 -30.11 -0.73 14.72
C THR A 12 -29.06 0.27 15.23
N GLY A 13 -27.81 -0.17 15.29
CA GLY A 13 -26.66 0.71 15.43
C GLY A 13 -26.47 1.45 14.10
N ASN A 14 -26.86 2.72 14.08
CA ASN A 14 -26.70 3.58 12.92
C ASN A 14 -25.25 4.06 12.88
N GLY A 15 -24.53 3.67 11.82
CA GLY A 15 -23.26 4.24 11.42
C GLY A 15 -22.17 3.19 11.18
N PRO A 16 -21.75 2.96 9.93
CA PRO A 16 -20.37 2.66 9.66
C PRO A 16 -19.65 3.98 9.38
N ALA A 17 -18.69 4.28 10.26
CA ALA A 17 -17.56 5.13 9.93
C ALA A 17 -17.07 4.75 8.53
N ALA A 18 -16.86 5.76 7.68
CA ALA A 18 -16.37 5.57 6.33
C ALA A 18 -15.03 4.84 6.36
N THR A 19 -15.06 3.51 6.22
CA THR A 19 -13.89 2.72 5.86
C THR A 19 -13.61 3.02 4.39
N ARG A 20 -12.97 4.17 4.14
CA ARG A 20 -12.22 4.40 2.91
C ARG A 20 -11.27 3.22 2.79
N ALA A 21 -11.55 2.31 1.87
CA ALA A 21 -10.51 1.42 1.38
C ALA A 21 -9.30 2.31 1.01
N PRO A 22 -8.09 1.99 1.47
CA PRO A 22 -6.93 2.79 1.12
C PRO A 22 -6.81 2.83 -0.40
N HIS A 23 -6.81 4.06 -0.91
CA HIS A 23 -6.73 4.36 -2.33
C HIS A 23 -5.48 3.70 -2.94
N PRO A 24 -5.52 3.24 -4.20
CA PRO A 24 -4.45 2.44 -4.82
C PRO A 24 -3.10 3.16 -4.99
N TRP A 25 -2.99 4.45 -4.62
CA TRP A 25 -1.71 5.15 -4.55
C TRP A 25 -0.90 4.82 -3.28
N SER A 26 -1.54 4.20 -2.27
CA SER A 26 -0.84 3.57 -1.14
C SER A 26 -0.44 2.14 -1.51
N THR A 27 0.43 2.00 -2.52
CA THR A 27 1.17 0.75 -2.77
C THR A 27 2.20 0.46 -1.68
N GLN A 28 2.13 1.17 -0.56
CA GLN A 28 2.76 0.86 0.70
C GLN A 28 1.72 1.10 1.80
N LEU A 29 0.76 0.17 1.88
CA LEU A 29 -0.11 0.05 3.05
C LEU A 29 0.76 0.01 4.31
N PRO A 30 0.26 0.50 5.45
CA PRO A 30 1.02 0.48 6.69
C PRO A 30 1.21 -0.94 7.18
N ARG A 31 2.29 -1.56 6.73
CA ARG A 31 2.69 -2.91 7.10
C ARG A 31 3.98 -2.78 7.88
N PRO A 32 4.07 -3.41 9.06
CA PRO A 32 5.34 -3.49 9.77
C PRO A 32 6.39 -4.19 8.90
N GLY A 33 7.66 -3.85 9.09
CA GLY A 33 8.75 -4.29 8.21
C GLY A 33 8.93 -5.81 8.13
N ASP A 34 8.54 -6.55 9.18
CA ASP A 34 8.54 -8.03 9.21
C ASP A 34 7.48 -8.67 8.27
N ARG A 35 6.57 -7.85 7.73
CA ARG A 35 5.58 -8.24 6.71
C ARG A 35 5.86 -7.60 5.36
N CYS A 36 7.09 -7.14 5.16
CA CYS A 36 7.59 -6.61 3.91
C CYS A 36 8.61 -7.57 3.28
N GLU A 37 8.70 -7.47 1.97
CA GLU A 37 9.70 -8.12 1.12
C GLU A 37 10.63 -7.03 0.60
N VAL A 38 11.86 -7.43 0.29
CA VAL A 38 12.80 -6.60 -0.47
C VAL A 38 12.45 -6.70 -1.95
N HIS A 39 12.22 -5.55 -2.57
CA HIS A 39 11.93 -5.41 -3.99
C HIS A 39 13.11 -4.75 -4.70
N HIS A 40 13.63 -5.41 -5.73
CA HIS A 40 14.60 -4.84 -6.65
C HIS A 40 13.92 -3.86 -7.61
N ILE A 41 14.42 -2.61 -7.66
CA ILE A 41 13.94 -1.59 -8.61
C ILE A 41 14.21 -2.06 -10.05
N ASP A 42 15.44 -2.52 -10.29
CA ASP A 42 15.82 -3.21 -11.53
C ASP A 42 15.55 -4.71 -11.36
N GLN A 43 14.78 -5.33 -12.25
CA GLN A 43 14.30 -6.70 -12.07
C GLN A 43 15.44 -7.70 -11.80
N TRP A 44 15.36 -8.43 -10.69
CA TRP A 44 16.34 -9.46 -10.32
C TRP A 44 16.55 -10.49 -11.44
N ALA A 45 15.46 -10.96 -12.05
CA ALA A 45 15.49 -11.97 -13.10
C ALA A 45 16.26 -11.53 -14.35
N THR A 46 16.50 -10.23 -14.53
CA THR A 46 17.28 -9.67 -15.64
C THR A 46 18.64 -9.13 -15.19
N GLY A 47 19.12 -9.53 -14.01
CA GLY A 47 20.43 -9.13 -13.49
C GLY A 47 20.43 -7.85 -12.65
N GLY A 48 19.31 -7.47 -12.04
CA GLY A 48 19.24 -6.34 -11.12
C GLY A 48 20.18 -6.48 -9.91
N SER A 49 20.81 -5.37 -9.51
CA SER A 49 21.76 -5.35 -8.39
C SER A 49 21.07 -5.39 -7.02
N THR A 50 21.79 -5.88 -6.00
CA THR A 50 21.36 -5.91 -4.59
C THR A 50 21.96 -4.75 -3.78
N ASP A 51 22.44 -3.71 -4.47
CA ASP A 51 22.90 -2.48 -3.82
C ASP A 51 21.75 -1.80 -3.08
N ILE A 52 22.02 -1.18 -1.92
CA ILE A 52 20.99 -0.61 -1.06
C ILE A 52 20.14 0.48 -1.74
N ASP A 53 20.72 1.19 -2.71
CA ASP A 53 20.07 2.21 -3.53
C ASP A 53 19.26 1.61 -4.69
N LYS A 54 19.38 0.30 -4.95
CA LYS A 54 18.59 -0.46 -5.95
C LYS A 54 17.46 -1.29 -5.33
N LEU A 55 17.27 -1.18 -4.02
CA LEU A 55 16.28 -1.94 -3.27
C LEU A 55 15.25 -1.03 -2.58
N THR A 56 14.06 -1.58 -2.30
CA THR A 56 13.02 -0.94 -1.49
C THR A 56 12.20 -1.99 -0.75
N PHE A 57 11.61 -1.64 0.39
CA PHE A 57 10.60 -2.49 1.02
C PHE A 57 9.24 -2.35 0.33
N THR A 58 8.52 -3.47 0.23
CA THR A 58 7.13 -3.53 -0.24
C THR A 58 6.39 -4.65 0.48
N CYS A 59 5.07 -4.59 0.62
CA CYS A 59 4.32 -5.73 1.14
C CYS A 59 3.93 -6.70 0.01
N THR A 60 3.74 -7.98 0.35
CA THR A 60 3.42 -9.04 -0.63
C THR A 60 2.30 -8.68 -1.63
N PRO A 61 1.15 -8.08 -1.23
CA PRO A 61 0.12 -7.70 -2.19
C PRO A 61 0.60 -6.67 -3.22
N ASN A 62 1.41 -5.71 -2.80
CA ASN A 62 1.86 -4.61 -3.66
C ASN A 62 3.05 -5.05 -4.52
N HIS A 63 3.91 -5.93 -4.02
CA HIS A 63 4.96 -6.56 -4.82
C HIS A 63 4.36 -7.29 -6.05
N LYS A 64 3.22 -7.96 -5.87
CA LYS A 64 2.50 -8.66 -6.95
C LYS A 64 1.91 -7.74 -8.03
N LEU A 65 1.86 -6.42 -7.80
CA LEU A 65 1.38 -5.44 -8.78
C LEU A 65 2.50 -4.94 -9.69
N VAL A 66 3.76 -5.04 -9.27
CA VAL A 66 4.91 -4.66 -10.10
C VAL A 66 4.93 -5.49 -11.37
N GLY A 67 5.11 -4.83 -12.51
CA GLY A 67 5.05 -5.47 -13.84
C GLY A 67 3.63 -5.70 -14.36
N LYS A 68 2.58 -5.49 -13.55
CA LYS A 68 1.16 -5.52 -13.97
C LYS A 68 0.61 -4.11 -14.19
N GLY A 69 1.41 -3.27 -14.84
CA GLY A 69 1.11 -1.86 -15.07
C GLY A 69 1.61 -0.92 -13.99
N TRP A 70 2.04 -1.42 -12.83
CA TRP A 70 2.77 -0.64 -11.83
C TRP A 70 4.28 -0.79 -11.99
N GLN A 71 5.00 0.31 -11.81
CA GLN A 71 6.45 0.35 -11.82
C GLN A 71 6.98 1.11 -10.60
N THR A 72 8.25 0.91 -10.28
CA THR A 72 8.94 1.61 -9.21
C THR A 72 10.18 2.31 -9.77
N ARG A 73 10.58 3.42 -9.14
CA ARG A 73 11.80 4.16 -9.48
C ARG A 73 12.47 4.62 -8.20
N LYS A 74 13.80 4.50 -8.12
CA LYS A 74 14.58 5.20 -7.09
C LYS A 74 14.86 6.63 -7.54
N ARG A 75 14.50 7.60 -6.71
CA ARG A 75 14.84 9.03 -6.90
C ARG A 75 16.26 9.33 -6.44
N SER A 76 16.79 10.47 -6.87
CA SER A 76 18.11 10.97 -6.42
C SER A 76 18.18 11.27 -4.93
N ASP A 77 17.05 11.53 -4.26
CA ASP A 77 16.95 11.75 -2.82
C ASP A 77 16.81 10.43 -2.02
N GLY A 78 16.95 9.28 -2.68
CA GLY A 78 16.87 7.96 -2.05
C GLY A 78 15.45 7.44 -1.84
N GLN A 79 14.41 8.24 -2.11
CA GLN A 79 13.04 7.80 -1.98
C GLN A 79 12.63 6.90 -3.16
N THR A 80 11.77 5.93 -2.88
CA THR A 80 11.16 5.10 -3.91
C THR A 80 9.81 5.67 -4.34
N GLU A 81 9.69 5.98 -5.63
CA GLU A 81 8.43 6.34 -6.26
C GLU A 81 7.73 5.13 -6.83
N TRP A 82 6.39 5.18 -6.77
CA TRP A 82 5.52 4.25 -7.45
C TRP A 82 4.83 4.94 -8.62
N ILE A 83 4.99 4.36 -9.80
CA ILE A 83 4.44 4.86 -11.05
C ILE A 83 3.21 4.02 -11.39
N PRO A 84 2.00 4.63 -11.41
CA PRO A 84 0.77 3.92 -11.73
C PRO A 84 0.64 3.61 -13.22
N PRO A 85 -0.25 2.67 -13.60
CA PRO A 85 -0.62 2.50 -15.01
C PRO A 85 -1.36 3.75 -15.54
N PRO A 86 -1.36 4.00 -16.86
CA PRO A 86 -1.87 5.26 -17.44
C PRO A 86 -3.31 5.63 -17.05
N HIS A 87 -4.19 4.65 -16.90
CA HIS A 87 -5.59 4.86 -16.52
C HIS A 87 -5.79 5.24 -15.04
N LEU A 88 -4.75 5.12 -14.22
CA LEU A 88 -4.70 5.55 -12.82
C LEU A 88 -3.67 6.67 -12.61
N ASP A 89 -3.13 7.26 -13.68
CA ASP A 89 -2.08 8.25 -13.58
C ASP A 89 -2.59 9.52 -12.91
N ARG A 90 -2.16 9.71 -11.67
CA ARG A 90 -2.32 10.95 -10.90
C ARG A 90 -0.96 11.50 -10.50
N GLY A 91 0.09 11.15 -11.23
CA GLY A 91 1.49 11.36 -10.87
C GLY A 91 2.12 10.14 -10.19
N ALA A 92 3.45 10.09 -10.25
CA ALA A 92 4.25 9.19 -9.44
C ALA A 92 4.38 9.77 -8.03
N HIS A 93 4.27 8.92 -7.01
CA HIS A 93 4.24 9.37 -5.61
C HIS A 93 5.18 8.54 -4.74
N THR A 94 5.72 9.20 -3.71
CA THR A 94 6.41 8.56 -2.59
C THR A 94 5.40 8.23 -1.49
N ASN A 95 5.69 7.23 -0.66
CA ASN A 95 4.84 6.92 0.49
C ASN A 95 5.21 7.79 1.69
N ASP A 96 4.28 8.63 2.12
CA ASP A 96 4.46 9.50 3.28
C ASP A 96 3.92 8.89 4.58
N TYR A 97 3.33 7.69 4.55
CA TYR A 97 2.76 7.07 5.75
C TYR A 97 3.78 6.90 6.88
N HIS A 98 5.03 6.54 6.54
CA HIS A 98 6.12 6.37 7.50
C HIS A 98 6.89 7.66 7.77
N HIS A 99 6.47 8.77 7.14
CA HIS A 99 7.10 10.07 7.22
C HIS A 99 6.04 11.13 7.57
N PRO A 100 5.34 11.00 8.72
CA PRO A 100 4.28 11.92 9.09
C PRO A 100 4.76 13.37 9.20
N GLU A 101 6.05 13.61 9.44
CA GLU A 101 6.68 14.93 9.39
C GLU A 101 6.39 15.67 8.08
N ARG A 102 6.35 14.96 6.95
CA ARG A 102 6.13 15.56 5.61
C ARG A 102 4.70 16.05 5.39
N LEU A 103 3.75 15.66 6.25
CA LEU A 103 2.37 16.12 6.17
C LEU A 103 2.16 17.51 6.78
N PHE A 104 3.14 18.01 7.54
CA PHE A 104 3.02 19.27 8.29
C PHE A 104 3.90 20.40 7.73
N ASP A 105 4.76 20.11 6.75
CA ASP A 105 5.74 21.06 6.19
C ASP A 105 5.18 21.90 5.01
N HIS A 106 3.93 22.34 5.09
CA HIS A 106 3.24 23.14 4.04
C HIS A 106 2.92 24.57 4.48
#